data_AF-A0A534U172-F1
#
_entry.id   AF-A0A534U172-F1
#
_cell.length_a   1.000
_cell.length_b   1.000
_cell.length_c   1.000
_cell.angle_alpha   90.00
_cell.angle_beta   90.00
_cell.angle_gamma   90.00
#
_symmetry.space_group_name_H-M   'P 1'
#
loop_
_entity.id
_entity.type
_entity.pdbx_description
1 polymer ?
#
loop_
_entity_poly.entity_id
_entity_poly.type
_entity_poly.pdbx_seq_one_letter_code
_entity_poly.pdbx_strand_id
1 'polypeptide(L)' 'MAASGKLKRKSYFVDERALNRAKKALGVETEAEVIRLSVERVNEMEEFWEFMSKTRRSLKPGSIVKP' A
#
# COMPACT_ATOMS: atom_id res chain seq x y z
N MET A 1 3.98 -9.90 9.48
CA MET A 1 2.57 -9.62 9.82
C MET A 1 2.56 -8.47 10.81
N ALA A 2 2.02 -7.31 10.43
CA ALA A 2 1.92 -6.17 11.34
C ALA A 2 1.17 -6.59 12.61
N ALA A 3 1.70 -6.22 13.78
CA ALA A 3 1.06 -6.51 15.06
C ALA A 3 -0.40 -6.02 15.03
N SER A 4 -1.34 -6.85 15.48
CA SER A 4 -2.78 -6.52 15.50
C SER A 4 -3.04 -5.34 16.43
N GLY A 5 -2.91 -4.12 15.91
CA GLY A 5 -3.29 -2.91 16.62
C GLY A 5 -4.79 -2.88 16.85
N LYS A 6 -5.25 -2.21 17.92
CA LYS A 6 -6.68 -2.02 18.17
C LYS A 6 -7.31 -1.26 16.99
N LEU A 7 -8.21 -1.92 16.26
CA LEU A 7 -8.96 -1.31 15.17
C LEU A 7 -9.91 -0.25 15.74
N LYS A 8 -9.92 0.93 15.13
CA LYS A 8 -10.85 2.03 15.47
C LYS A 8 -11.75 2.29 14.28
N ARG A 9 -13.07 2.31 14.51
CA ARG A 9 -14.05 2.70 13.49
C ARG A 9 -13.90 4.20 13.20
N LYS A 10 -13.79 4.55 11.92
CA LYS A 10 -13.76 5.92 11.42
C LYS A 10 -14.62 6.03 10.17
N SER A 11 -15.10 7.23 9.87
CA SER A 11 -15.96 7.53 8.72
C SER A 11 -15.34 8.66 7.91
N TYR A 12 -15.34 8.55 6.59
CA TYR A 12 -14.71 9.51 5.68
C TYR A 12 -15.56 9.70 4.43
N PHE A 13 -15.47 10.86 3.80
CA PHE A 13 -16.00 11.07 2.45
C PHE A 13 -14.98 10.59 1.42
N VAL A 14 -15.43 9.83 0.44
CA VAL A 14 -14.60 9.23 -0.60
C VAL A 14 -15.24 9.38 -1.97
N ASP A 15 -14.43 9.45 -3.02
CA ASP A 15 -14.92 9.35 -4.40
C ASP A 15 -15.25 7.89 -4.70
N GLU A 16 -16.54 7.60 -4.88
CA GLU A 16 -17.06 6.27 -5.20
C GLU A 16 -16.46 5.69 -6.49
N ARG A 17 -16.15 6.52 -7.49
CA ARG A 17 -15.55 6.03 -8.74
C ARG A 17 -14.12 5.58 -8.51
N ALA A 18 -13.36 6.34 -7.73
CA ALA A 18 -12.02 5.95 -7.33
C ALA A 18 -12.03 4.65 -6.51
N LEU A 19 -12.98 4.53 -5.57
CA LEU A 19 -13.13 3.36 -4.73
C LEU A 19 -13.47 2.10 -5.53
N ASN A 20 -14.38 2.22 -6.51
CA ASN A 20 -14.74 1.11 -7.40
C ASN A 20 -13.58 0.67 -8.32
N ARG A 21 -12.77 1.62 -8.83
CA ARG A 21 -11.57 1.29 -9.60
C ARG A 21 -10.55 0.56 -8.73
N ALA A 22 -10.33 1.05 -7.51
CA ALA A 22 -9.41 0.41 -6.56
C ALA A 22 -9.88 -0.98 -6.16
N LYS A 23 -11.19 -1.18 -5.92
CA LYS A 23 -11.80 -2.48 -5.66
C LYS A 23 -11.50 -3.50 -6.76
N LYS A 24 -11.68 -3.12 -8.02
CA LYS A 24 -11.35 -3.96 -9.18
C LYS A 24 -9.85 -4.25 -9.28
N ALA A 25 -9.00 -3.24 -9.09
CA ALA A 25 -7.55 -3.38 -9.18
C ALA A 25 -6.95 -4.24 -8.05
N LEU A 26 -7.56 -4.22 -6.88
CA LEU A 26 -7.15 -5.00 -5.72
C LEU A 26 -7.79 -6.40 -5.67
N GLY A 27 -8.85 -6.64 -6.46
CA GLY A 27 -9.55 -7.92 -6.49
C GLY A 27 -10.29 -8.25 -5.19
N VAL A 28 -10.79 -7.25 -4.47
CA VAL A 28 -11.44 -7.44 -3.16
C VAL A 28 -12.96 -7.23 -3.23
N GLU A 29 -13.67 -7.83 -2.28
CA GLU A 29 -15.13 -7.84 -2.26
C GLU A 29 -15.74 -6.63 -1.55
N THR A 30 -15.01 -6.03 -0.60
CA THR A 30 -15.54 -4.94 0.21
C THR A 30 -14.73 -3.65 0.08
N GLU A 31 -15.42 -2.51 0.21
CA GLU A 31 -14.77 -1.20 0.24
C GLU A 31 -13.86 -1.03 1.46
N ALA A 32 -14.21 -1.66 2.58
CA ALA A 32 -13.39 -1.65 3.78
C ALA A 32 -12.02 -2.32 3.54
N GLU A 33 -11.98 -3.42 2.78
CA GLU A 33 -10.73 -4.08 2.39
C GLU A 33 -9.90 -3.22 1.44
N VAL A 34 -10.55 -2.49 0.53
CA VAL A 34 -9.85 -1.51 -0.34
C VAL A 34 -9.11 -0.51 0.52
N ILE A 35 -9.78 0.10 1.50
CA ILE A 35 -9.17 1.11 2.37
C ILE A 35 -8.05 0.48 3.22
N ARG A 36 -8.28 -0.71 3.82
CA ARG A 36 -7.26 -1.40 4.62
C ARG A 36 -5.99 -1.68 3.82
N LEU A 37 -6.12 -2.34 2.67
CA LEU A 37 -4.99 -2.69 1.81
C LEU A 37 -4.29 -1.45 1.25
N SER A 38 -5.04 -0.38 0.96
CA SER A 38 -4.44 0.87 0.48
C SER A 38 -3.56 1.52 1.56
N VAL A 39 -4.00 1.52 2.82
CA VAL A 39 -3.21 2.03 3.95
C VAL A 39 -1.99 1.17 4.20
N GLU A 40 -2.11 -0.16 4.15
CA GLU A 40 -0.98 -1.09 4.28
C GLU A 40 0.06 -0.85 3.17
N ARG A 41 -0.38 -0.68 1.91
CA ARG A 41 0.51 -0.36 0.79
C ARG A 41 1.23 0.97 0.95
N VAL A 42 0.61 2.00 1.52
CA VAL A 42 1.30 3.27 1.81
C VAL A 42 2.43 3.04 2.81
N ASN A 43 2.19 2.27 3.87
CA ASN A 43 3.22 1.96 4.86
C ASN A 43 4.39 1.16 4.25
N GLU A 44 4.10 0.16 3.42
CA GLU A 44 5.15 -0.56 2.66
C GLU A 44 5.92 0.36 1.71
N MET A 45 5.23 1.33 1.10
CA MET A 45 5.83 2.25 0.14
C MET A 45 6.70 3.31 0.81
N GLU A 46 6.41 3.70 2.05
CA GLU A 46 7.31 4.51 2.89
C GLU A 46 8.61 3.76 3.19
N GLU A 47 8.53 2.49 3.60
CA GLU A 47 9.71 1.64 3.81
C GLU A 47 10.53 1.48 2.53
N PHE A 48 9.85 1.28 1.39
CA PHE A 48 10.48 1.19 0.07
C PHE A 48 11.14 2.51 -0.34
N TRP A 49 10.48 3.65 -0.12
CA TRP A 49 11.05 4.96 -0.41
C TRP A 49 12.24 5.28 0.48
N GLU A 50 12.20 4.93 1.77
CA GLU A 50 13.36 5.02 2.65
C GLU A 50 14.52 4.19 2.13
N PHE A 51 14.27 2.92 1.75
CA PHE A 51 15.27 2.07 1.14
C PHE A 51 15.87 2.71 -0.12
N MET A 52 15.03 3.17 -1.06
CA MET A 52 15.46 3.83 -2.30
C MET A 52 16.25 5.12 -2.03
N SER A 53 15.88 5.89 -1.00
CA SER A 53 16.61 7.10 -0.62
C SER A 53 18.02 6.78 -0.12
N LYS A 54 18.16 5.73 0.70
CA LYS A 54 19.44 5.24 1.24
C LYS A 54 20.32 4.62 0.15
N THR A 55 19.71 4.06 -0.90
CA THR A 55 20.41 3.26 -1.91
C THR A 55 20.54 3.94 -3.29
N ARG A 56 20.05 5.18 -3.44
CA ARG A 56 19.92 5.93 -4.72
C ARG A 56 21.22 6.13 -5.53
N ARG A 57 22.38 5.73 -5.01
CA ARG A 57 23.68 5.71 -5.71
C ARG A 57 24.53 4.47 -5.43
N SER A 58 24.04 3.50 -4.65
CA SER A 58 24.78 2.30 -4.22
C SER A 58 24.27 0.99 -4.82
N LEU A 59 23.10 1.00 -5.48
CA LEU A 59 22.62 -0.18 -6.19
C LEU A 59 23.52 -0.45 -7.39
N LYS A 60 24.25 -1.56 -7.32
CA LYS A 60 25.08 -2.04 -8.43
C LYS A 60 24.16 -2.49 -9.58
N PRO A 61 24.62 -2.39 -10.84
CA PRO A 61 23.88 -2.98 -11.95
C PRO A 61 23.53 -4.45 -11.67
N GLY A 62 22.26 -4.83 -11.82
CA GLY A 62 21.77 -6.19 -11.54
C GLY A 62 21.20 -6.43 -10.13
N SER A 63 21.15 -5.41 -9.26
CA SER A 63 20.55 -5.55 -7.92
C SER A 63 19.02 -5.70 -7.90
N ILE A 64 18.32 -5.54 -9.02
CA ILE A 64 16.88 -5.77 -9.14
C ILE A 64 16.67 -7.02 -10.00
N VAL A 65 16.17 -8.09 -9.37
CA VAL A 65 15.78 -9.33 -10.06
C VAL A 65 14.32 -9.17 -10.47
N LYS A 66 14.04 -9.27 -11.77
CA LYS A 66 12.65 -9.38 -12.26
C LYS A 66 12.07 -10.73 -11.81
N PRO A 67 10.79 -10.77 -11.37
CA PRO A 67 10.09 -12.04 -11.15
C PRO A 67 9.98 -12.87 -12.44
#